data_AF-A0A931RFS7-F1
#
_entry.id   AF-A0A931RFS7-F1
#
_cell.length_a   1.000
_cell.length_b   1.000
_cell.length_c   1.000
_cell.angle_alpha   90.00
_cell.angle_beta   90.00
_cell.angle_gamma   90.00
#
_symmetry.space_group_name_H-M   'P 1'
#
loop_
_entity.id
_entity.type
_entity.pdbx_description
1 polymer ?
#
loop_
_entity_poly.entity_id
_entity_poly.type
_entity_poly.pdbx_seq_one_letter_code
_entity_poly.pdbx_strand_id
1 'polypeptide(L)'
;MTKPKEDKKFTVPESIIKNLLTPSEIRMVKNRYFIIQLLSEGLSIRSVAKKAKVGTDTVVRVARLMEKSNLKKNIVVKKTSKTSWVFGKGNE
;
A
#
# COMPACT_ATOMS: atom_id res chain seq x y z
N MET A 1 -18.52 32.96 -23.43
CA MET A 1 -18.10 31.55 -23.35
C MET A 1 -18.96 30.85 -22.32
N THR A 2 -19.61 29.75 -22.70
CA THR A 2 -20.53 29.00 -21.83
C THR A 2 -19.74 28.25 -20.76
N LYS A 3 -20.08 28.44 -19.48
CA LYS A 3 -19.41 27.78 -18.35
C LYS A 3 -19.58 26.26 -18.47
N PRO A 4 -18.50 25.45 -18.44
CA PRO A 4 -18.62 24.00 -18.49
C PRO A 4 -19.40 23.49 -17.27
N LYS A 5 -20.36 22.59 -17.49
CA LYS A 5 -21.15 21.96 -16.42
C LYS A 5 -20.25 20.95 -15.69
N GLU A 6 -20.10 21.13 -14.38
CA GLU A 6 -19.06 20.47 -13.55
C GLU A 6 -19.40 19.02 -13.14
N ASP A 7 -20.64 18.56 -13.34
CA ASP A 7 -21.12 17.31 -12.72
C ASP A 7 -21.20 16.10 -13.67
N LYS A 8 -20.14 15.81 -14.42
CA LYS A 8 -20.07 14.55 -15.18
C LYS A 8 -19.19 13.54 -14.44
N LYS A 9 -19.82 12.46 -13.97
CA LYS A 9 -19.11 11.26 -13.49
C LYS A 9 -18.49 10.56 -14.71
N PHE A 10 -17.19 10.75 -14.93
CA PHE A 10 -16.46 10.05 -15.97
C PHE A 10 -15.68 8.88 -15.37
N THR A 11 -15.81 7.70 -15.98
CA THR A 11 -14.96 6.56 -15.68
C THR A 11 -13.71 6.64 -16.55
N VAL A 12 -12.54 6.77 -15.93
CA VAL A 12 -11.25 6.82 -16.64
C VAL A 12 -10.72 5.39 -16.82
N PRO A 13 -10.43 4.95 -18.05
CA PRO A 13 -9.80 3.65 -18.30
C PRO A 13 -8.40 3.56 -17.66
N GLU A 14 -8.06 2.39 -17.09
CA GLU A 14 -6.76 2.17 -16.44
C GLU A 14 -5.55 2.33 -17.37
N SER A 15 -5.72 2.00 -18.66
CA SER A 15 -4.69 2.19 -19.69
C SER A 15 -4.29 3.66 -19.84
N ILE A 16 -5.25 4.57 -19.69
CA ILE A 16 -5.02 6.01 -19.77
C ILE A 16 -4.30 6.49 -18.51
N ILE A 17 -4.66 5.98 -17.32
CA ILE A 17 -4.00 6.37 -16.06
C ILE A 17 -2.50 6.11 -16.13
N LYS A 18 -2.06 4.98 -16.71
CA LYS A 18 -0.63 4.68 -16.88
C LYS A 18 0.09 5.69 -17.78
N ASN A 19 -0.59 6.19 -18.81
CA ASN A 19 -0.03 7.18 -19.74
C ASN A 19 -0.06 8.60 -19.16
N LEU A 20 -0.97 8.87 -18.21
CA LEU A 20 -1.07 10.16 -17.52
C LEU A 20 0.00 10.34 -16.44
N LEU A 21 0.44 9.24 -15.82
CA LEU A 21 1.44 9.30 -14.76
C LEU A 21 2.85 9.39 -15.34
N THR A 22 3.62 10.33 -14.82
CA THR A 22 5.04 10.41 -15.10
C THR A 22 5.80 9.21 -14.49
N PRO A 23 7.00 8.88 -14.99
CA PRO A 23 7.80 7.79 -14.42
C PRO A 23 8.11 7.96 -12.92
N SER A 24 8.26 9.20 -12.44
CA SER A 24 8.49 9.53 -11.03
C SER A 24 7.24 9.25 -10.19
N GLU A 25 6.05 9.61 -10.67
CA GLU A 25 4.78 9.35 -9.99
C GLU A 25 4.49 7.85 -9.92
N ILE A 26 4.73 7.10 -11.00
CA ILE A 26 4.60 5.63 -11.00
C ILE A 26 5.50 5.02 -9.93
N ARG A 27 6.75 5.48 -9.82
CA ARG A 27 7.68 5.02 -8.77
C ARG A 27 7.16 5.36 -7.37
N MET A 28 6.59 6.55 -7.17
CA MET A 28 5.97 6.92 -5.89
C MET A 28 4.78 6.03 -5.53
N VAL A 29 3.91 5.72 -6.49
CA VAL A 29 2.76 4.82 -6.30
C VAL A 29 3.25 3.44 -5.90
N LYS A 30 4.22 2.87 -6.62
CA LYS A 30 4.84 1.58 -6.29
C LYS A 30 5.42 1.57 -4.88
N ASN A 31 6.14 2.62 -4.49
CA ASN A 31 6.76 2.68 -3.17
C ASN A 31 5.70 2.77 -2.04
N ARG A 32 4.63 3.55 -2.24
CA ARG A 32 3.52 3.62 -1.29
C ARG A 32 2.80 2.27 -1.17
N TYR A 33 2.59 1.57 -2.28
CA TYR A 33 2.02 0.22 -2.26
C TYR A 33 2.89 -0.77 -1.50
N PHE A 34 4.21 -0.73 -1.70
CA PHE A 34 5.15 -1.56 -0.95
C PHE A 34 5.10 -1.28 0.56
N ILE A 35 5.05 -0.01 0.97
CA ILE A 35 4.87 0.38 2.38
C ILE A 35 3.57 -0.20 2.95
N ILE A 36 2.46 -0.09 2.21
CA ILE A 36 1.16 -0.64 2.60
C ILE A 36 1.24 -2.16 2.80
N GLN A 37 1.90 -2.88 1.89
CA GLN A 37 2.09 -4.31 2.01
C GLN A 37 2.86 -4.67 3.29
N LEU A 38 3.99 -4.01 3.55
CA LEU A 38 4.78 -4.26 4.76
C LEU A 38 4.00 -3.91 6.05
N LEU A 39 3.22 -2.83 6.04
CA LEU A 39 2.34 -2.49 7.16
C LEU A 39 1.25 -3.56 7.37
N SER A 40 0.71 -4.14 6.29
CA SER A 40 -0.27 -5.22 6.36
C SER A 40 0.30 -6.54 6.90
N GLU A 41 1.60 -6.75 6.74
CA GLU A 41 2.36 -7.86 7.34
C GLU A 41 2.64 -7.66 8.84
N GLY A 42 2.28 -6.51 9.42
CA GLY A 42 2.45 -6.21 10.84
C GLY A 42 3.83 -5.65 11.21
N LEU A 43 4.63 -5.22 10.24
CA LEU A 43 5.95 -4.62 10.48
C LEU A 43 5.82 -3.24 11.15
N SER A 44 6.75 -2.93 12.06
CA SER A 44 6.81 -1.63 12.73
C SER A 44 7.22 -0.50 11.77
N ILE A 45 6.74 0.72 12.01
CA ILE A 45 7.02 1.92 11.19
C ILE A 45 8.51 2.08 10.88
N ARG A 46 9.39 1.89 11.88
CA ARG A 46 10.84 2.01 11.73
C ARG A 46 11.41 0.91 10.81
N SER A 47 10.94 -0.33 10.94
CA SER A 47 11.38 -1.43 10.10
C SER A 47 10.94 -1.26 8.63
N VAL A 48 9.72 -0.75 8.42
CA VAL A 48 9.19 -0.43 7.10
C VAL A 48 9.99 0.70 6.45
N ALA A 49 10.28 1.77 7.20
CA ALA A 49 11.10 2.88 6.72
C ALA A 49 12.48 2.42 6.22
N LYS A 50 13.14 1.52 6.98
CA LYS A 50 14.43 0.93 6.60
C LYS A 50 14.32 0.06 5.33
N LYS A 51 13.29 -0.81 5.24
CA LYS A 51 13.08 -1.69 4.07
C LYS A 51 12.73 -0.93 2.80
N ALA A 52 11.82 0.05 2.90
CA ALA A 52 11.37 0.86 1.77
C ALA A 52 12.33 2.02 1.44
N LYS A 53 13.40 2.20 2.22
CA LYS A 53 14.38 3.30 2.07
C LYS A 53 13.72 4.68 2.05
N VAL A 54 12.80 4.92 2.97
CA VAL A 54 12.07 6.19 3.13
C VAL A 54 12.14 6.70 4.57
N GLY A 55 11.86 8.00 4.77
CA GLY A 55 11.70 8.57 6.10
C GLY A 55 10.48 8.03 6.84
N THR A 56 10.54 8.00 8.17
CA THR A 56 9.45 7.53 9.05
C THR A 56 8.16 8.32 8.84
N ASP A 57 8.24 9.62 8.57
CA ASP A 57 7.07 10.47 8.30
C ASP A 57 6.29 10.03 7.06
N THR A 58 7.00 9.50 6.06
CA THR A 58 6.37 8.99 4.84
C THR A 58 5.56 7.73 5.16
N VAL A 59 6.10 6.85 5.99
CA VAL A 59 5.40 5.64 6.44
C VAL A 59 4.18 6.00 7.28
N VAL A 60 4.29 6.96 8.21
CA VAL A 60 3.16 7.45 9.01
C VAL A 60 2.07 8.04 8.13
N ARG A 61 2.43 8.85 7.12
CA ARG A 61 1.46 9.43 6.17
C ARG A 61 0.72 8.34 5.40
N VAL A 62 1.42 7.30 4.96
CA VAL A 62 0.82 6.16 4.25
C VAL A 62 -0.06 5.32 5.18
N ALA A 63 0.34 5.11 6.44
CA ALA A 63 -0.48 4.42 7.43
C ALA A 63 -1.82 5.15 7.67
N ARG A 64 -1.78 6.47 7.86
CA ARG A 64 -2.99 7.30 7.99
C ARG A 64 -3.87 7.26 6.73
N LEU A 65 -3.25 7.24 5.55
CA LEU A 65 -3.99 7.11 4.29
C LEU A 65 -4.74 5.77 4.26
N MET A 66 -4.05 4.68 4.59
CA MET A 66 -4.61 3.32 4.62
C MET A 66 -5.82 3.21 5.55
N GLU A 67 -5.79 3.86 6.71
CA GLU A 67 -6.91 3.90 7.65
C GLU A 67 -8.13 4.64 7.09
N LYS A 68 -7.91 5.78 6.41
CA LYS A 68 -9.00 6.61 5.87
C LYS A 68 -9.68 6.02 4.64
N SER A 69 -8.92 5.34 3.77
CA SER A 69 -9.36 5.03 2.40
C SER A 69 -9.77 3.58 2.17
N ASN A 70 -10.03 2.80 3.24
CA ASN A 70 -10.41 1.37 3.15
C ASN A 70 -9.47 0.51 2.29
N LEU A 71 -8.23 0.97 2.07
CA LEU A 71 -7.24 0.31 1.20
C LEU A 71 -6.83 -1.08 1.70
N LYS A 72 -7.16 -1.41 2.97
CA LYS A 72 -6.95 -2.74 3.55
C LYS A 72 -7.71 -3.85 2.82
N LYS A 73 -8.87 -3.55 2.22
CA LYS A 73 -9.78 -4.57 1.66
C LYS A 73 -9.23 -5.26 0.40
N ASN A 74 -8.33 -4.60 -0.32
CA ASN A 74 -7.80 -5.10 -1.60
C ASN A 74 -6.37 -5.65 -1.49
N ILE A 75 -5.78 -5.69 -0.29
CA ILE A 75 -4.45 -6.27 -0.11
C ILE A 75 -4.63 -7.75 0.13
N VAL A 76 -4.28 -8.55 -0.87
CA VAL A 76 -4.19 -10.01 -0.73
C VAL A 76 -2.98 -10.31 0.16
N VAL A 77 -3.19 -10.34 1.47
CA VAL A 77 -2.17 -10.81 2.41
C VAL A 77 -2.06 -12.33 2.21
N LYS A 78 -1.08 -12.77 1.40
CA LYS A 78 -0.67 -14.17 1.43
C LYS A 78 -0.08 -14.44 2.81
N LYS A 79 -0.88 -14.99 3.71
CA LYS A 79 -0.40 -15.58 4.97
C LYS A 79 0.53 -16.75 4.61
N THR A 80 1.82 -16.50 4.45
CA THR A 80 2.80 -17.59 4.37
C THR A 80 3.28 -17.89 5.78
N SER A 81 2.51 -18.65 6.55
CA SER A 81 3.06 -19.32 7.74
C SER A 81 3.70 -20.64 7.28
N LYS A 82 4.97 -20.58 6.86
CA LYS A 82 5.84 -21.77 6.70
C LYS A 82 6.70 -21.98 7.95
N THR A 83 6.08 -21.90 9.11
CA THR A 83 6.70 -22.36 10.36
C THR A 83 5.76 -23.37 10.97
N SER A 84 6.12 -24.66 10.88
CA SER A 84 5.69 -25.59 11.90
C SER A 84 6.20 -25.02 13.22
N TRP A 85 5.28 -24.78 14.12
CA TRP A 85 5.53 -24.28 15.45
C TRP A 85 6.44 -25.29 16.18
N VAL A 86 7.75 -25.05 16.19
CA VAL A 86 8.74 -25.85 16.93
C VAL A 86 9.02 -25.15 18.25
N PHE A 87 8.08 -25.29 19.18
CA PHE A 87 8.35 -25.35 20.61
C PHE A 87 7.33 -26.33 21.22
N GLY A 88 7.81 -27.50 21.65
CA GLY A 88 7.04 -28.41 22.50
C GLY A 88 6.44 -29.65 21.81
N LYS A 89 7.28 -30.58 21.32
CA LYS A 89 7.02 -32.01 21.58
C LYS A 89 7.78 -32.38 22.85
N GLY A 90 7.15 -32.12 23.98
CA GLY A 90 7.27 -32.96 25.16
C GLY A 90 5.95 -33.70 25.26
N ASN A 91 5.99 -35.03 25.18
CA ASN A 91 5.19 -35.97 25.96
C ASN A 91 5.53 -37.40 25.50
N GLU A 92 6.01 -38.16 26.50
CA GLU A 92 6.36 -39.60 26.55
C GLU A 92 7.62 -40.08 25.83
#